data_AF-A0A7W6B9T2-F1
#
_entry.id   AF-A0A7W6B9T2-F1
#
_cell.length_a   1.000
_cell.length_b   1.000
_cell.length_c   1.000
_cell.angle_alpha   90.00
_cell.angle_beta   90.00
_cell.angle_gamma   90.00
#
_symmetry.space_group_name_H-M   'P 1'
#
loop_
_entity.id
_entity.type
_entity.pdbx_description
1 polymer ?
#
loop_
_entity_poly.entity_id
_entity_poly.type
_entity_poly.pdbx_seq_one_letter_code
_entity_poly.pdbx_strand_id
1 'polypeptide(L)' 'MTVTFPLTEKRDAEALLKHLTLHKLTFPGNCAVSLKPEVALVSSPHTTALGAARTAW' A
#
# COMPACT_ATOMS: atom_id res chain seq x y z
N MET A 1 -8.24 8.30 2.50
CA MET A 1 -8.53 7.05 3.25
C MET A 1 -7.21 6.41 3.62
N THR A 2 -7.13 5.76 4.79
CA THR A 2 -5.94 5.02 5.24
C THR A 2 -6.28 3.54 5.34
N VAL A 3 -5.40 2.70 4.83
CA VAL A 3 -5.54 1.25 4.80
C VAL A 3 -4.27 0.61 5.35
N THR A 4 -4.44 -0.48 6.07
CA THR A 4 -3.35 -1.28 6.61
C THR A 4 -3.07 -2.48 5.70
N PHE A 5 -1.80 -2.70 5.39
CA PHE A 5 -1.30 -3.80 4.57
C PHE A 5 -0.40 -4.67 5.46
N PRO A 6 -0.70 -5.94 5.71
CA PRO A 6 0.19 -6.82 6.46
C PRO A 6 1.51 -7.01 5.71
N LEU A 7 2.62 -6.87 6.42
CA LEU A 7 3.96 -7.15 5.92
C LEU A 7 4.43 -8.48 6.48
N THR A 8 5.07 -9.29 5.64
CA THR A 8 5.64 -10.59 6.03
C THR A 8 7.00 -10.74 5.34
N GLU A 9 7.80 -11.75 5.70
CA GLU A 9 9.10 -11.99 5.05
C GLU A 9 9.01 -12.15 3.51
N LYS A 10 7.86 -12.56 2.98
CA LYS A 10 7.61 -12.68 1.52
C LYS A 10 6.91 -11.46 0.91
N ARG A 11 6.40 -10.55 1.74
CA ARG A 11 5.66 -9.36 1.33
C ARG A 11 6.22 -8.18 2.10
N ASP A 12 7.42 -7.80 1.71
CA ASP A 12 8.17 -6.69 2.25
C ASP A 12 7.69 -5.34 1.67
N ALA A 13 8.32 -4.26 2.12
CA ALA A 13 7.98 -2.90 1.70
C ALA A 13 8.14 -2.68 0.18
N GLU A 14 9.11 -3.32 -0.47
CA GLU A 14 9.33 -3.20 -1.91
C GLU A 14 8.23 -3.92 -2.69
N ALA A 15 7.84 -5.12 -2.25
CA ALA A 15 6.70 -5.84 -2.80
C ALA A 15 5.41 -5.01 -2.70
N LEU A 16 5.22 -4.31 -1.58
CA LEU A 16 4.08 -3.43 -1.39
C LEU A 16 4.11 -2.23 -2.35
N LEU A 17 5.25 -1.57 -2.49
CA LEU A 17 5.39 -0.43 -3.42
C LEU A 17 5.13 -0.86 -4.87
N LYS A 18 5.60 -2.04 -5.29
CA LYS A 18 5.29 -2.60 -6.61
C LYS A 18 3.79 -2.86 -6.77
N HIS A 19 3.15 -3.47 -5.78
CA HIS A 19 1.71 -3.74 -5.78
C HIS A 19 0.85 -2.47 -5.84
N LEU A 20 1.23 -1.45 -5.07
CA LEU A 20 0.59 -0.14 -5.11
C LEU A 20 0.74 0.49 -6.51
N THR A 21 1.94 0.42 -7.10
CA THR A 21 2.19 0.95 -8.45
C THR A 21 1.32 0.26 -9.51
N LEU A 22 1.10 -1.06 -9.41
CA LEU A 22 0.16 -1.79 -10.28
C LEU A 22 -1.28 -1.26 -10.20
N HIS A 23 -1.67 -0.73 -9.04
CA HIS A 23 -2.97 -0.12 -8.78
C HIS A 23 -2.98 1.40 -9.01
N LYS A 24 -1.96 1.93 -9.71
CA LYS A 24 -1.78 3.37 -9.97
C LYS A 24 -1.63 4.20 -8.68
N LEU A 25 -1.15 3.60 -7.60
CA LEU A 25 -0.80 4.27 -6.34
C LEU A 25 0.73 4.38 -6.27
N THR A 26 1.25 5.57 -6.48
CA THR A 26 2.68 5.88 -6.53
C THR A 26 3.10 6.66 -5.29
N PHE A 27 4.14 6.17 -4.61
CA PHE A 27 4.78 6.85 -3.49
C PHE A 27 6.22 7.25 -3.86
N PRO A 28 6.63 8.51 -3.59
CA PRO A 28 5.82 9.62 -3.11
C PRO A 28 4.93 10.21 -4.21
N GLY A 29 3.73 10.69 -3.86
CA GLY A 29 2.83 11.33 -4.82
C GLY A 29 1.37 11.24 -4.41
N ASN A 30 0.61 10.38 -5.09
CA ASN A 30 -0.82 10.18 -4.83
C ASN A 30 -1.10 9.17 -3.69
N CYS A 31 -0.04 8.74 -3.02
CA CYS A 31 -0.06 7.76 -1.96
C CYS A 31 1.01 8.11 -0.93
N ALA A 32 0.72 7.93 0.36
CA ALA A 32 1.64 8.06 1.48
C ALA A 32 1.77 6.70 2.17
N VAL A 33 3.00 6.21 2.36
CA VAL A 33 3.28 4.90 2.97
C VAL A 33 4.04 5.11 4.27
N SER A 34 3.54 4.54 5.36
CA SER A 34 4.20 4.50 6.67
C SER A 34 4.44 3.05 7.07
N LEU A 35 5.69 2.64 7.09
CA LEU A 35 6.10 1.27 7.42
C LEU A 35 6.15 1.10 8.95
N LYS A 36 5.54 0.04 9.45
CA LYS A 36 5.67 -0.49 10.82
C LYS A 36 6.22 -1.93 10.73
N PRO A 37 6.71 -2.51 11.84
CA PRO A 37 7.40 -3.80 11.81
C PRO A 37 6.63 -4.94 11.13
N GLU A 38 5.30 -4.97 11.30
CA GLU A 38 4.44 -6.06 10.82
C GLU A 38 3.38 -5.58 9.81
N VAL A 39 3.28 -4.27 9.60
CA VAL A 39 2.23 -3.67 8.77
C VAL A 39 2.72 -2.39 8.10
N ALA A 40 2.20 -2.09 6.92
CA ALA A 40 2.31 -0.79 6.30
C ALA A 40 0.97 -0.06 6.34
N LEU A 41 0.99 1.20 6.75
CA LEU A 41 -0.15 2.09 6.65
C LEU A 41 -0.03 2.89 5.37
N VAL A 42 -0.99 2.73 4.48
CA VAL A 42 -1.02 3.36 3.18
C VAL A 42 -2.21 4.30 3.14
N SER A 43 -1.95 5.59 2.92
CA SER A 43 -2.98 6.62 2.84
C SER A 43 -3.02 7.20 1.44
N SER A 44 -4.21 7.25 0.85
CA SER A 44 -4.41 7.86 -0.47
C SER A 44 -5.78 8.55 -0.57
N PRO A 45 -5.89 9.65 -1.34
CA PRO A 45 -7.18 10.20 -1.75
C PRO A 45 -7.93 9.27 -2.72
N HIS A 46 -7.25 8.35 -3.41
CA HIS A 46 -7.86 7.40 -4.36
C HIS A 46 -8.43 6.18 -3.62
N THR A 47 -9.57 6.36 -2.96
CA THR A 47 -10.20 5.36 -2.09
C THR A 47 -10.54 4.04 -2.81
N THR A 48 -11.02 4.11 -4.05
CA THR A 48 -11.34 2.91 -4.86
C THR A 48 -10.09 2.10 -5.23
N ALA A 49 -9.04 2.77 -5.70
CA ALA A 49 -7.77 2.14 -6.05
C ALA A 49 -7.10 1.52 -4.81
N LEU A 50 -7.14 2.24 -3.68
CA LEU A 50 -6.61 1.76 -2.40
C LEU A 50 -7.39 0.57 -1.85
N GLY A 51 -8.73 0.58 -1.99
CA GLY A 51 -9.58 -0.54 -1.63
C GLY A 51 -9.31 -1.79 -2.48
N ALA A 52 -9.18 -1.62 -3.80
CA ALA A 52 -8.82 -2.71 -4.71
C ALA A 52 -7.44 -3.28 -4.39
N ALA A 53 -6.45 -2.40 -4.17
CA ALA A 53 -5.11 -2.80 -3.76
C ALA A 53 -5.14 -3.60 -2.45
N ARG A 54 -5.95 -3.19 -1.47
CA ARG A 54 -6.11 -3.93 -0.20
C ARG A 54 -6.64 -5.34 -0.42
N THR A 55 -7.70 -5.48 -1.20
CA THR A 55 -8.35 -6.78 -1.43
C THR A 55 -7.45 -7.73 -2.22
N ALA A 56 -6.63 -7.19 -3.13
CA ALA A 56 -5.68 -7.97 -3.93
C ALA A 56 -4.34 -8.26 -3.23
N TRP A 57 -4.10 -7.67 -2.05
CA TRP A 57 -2.87 -7.86 -1.27
C TRP A 57 -3.00 -9.08 -0.36
#